data_AF-A0A0F9IU08-F1
#
_entry.id   AF-A0A0F9IU08-F1
#
_cell.length_a   1.000
_cell.length_b   1.000
_cell.length_c   1.000
_cell.angle_alpha   90.00
_cell.angle_beta   90.00
_cell.angle_gamma   90.00
#
_symmetry.space_group_name_H-M   'P 1'
#
loop_
_entity.id
_entity.type
_entity.pdbx_description
1 polymer ?
#
loop_
_entity_poly.entity_id
_entity_poly.type
_entity_poly.pdbx_seq_one_letter_code
_entity_poly.pdbx_strand_id
1 'polypeptide(L)'
;MAKTESLAKNPKAMALLKKLSEQGWRDQKIRDALAQEFQCEWNIQTIRRNRKKMGIIKCESGKLDENRPTLSVPPPGLEDHEKASWFREQFLKSHLFGELKSQFHASEIQGYMEEYGDVCCQFEDIVTSEFFQIDDYLKHRILINRQLKLMKDLQFEISEVIQWISSHPFDSKELDMDPEQQKTLNRARVEQARRLDDLRSAMKSANDRYDKLCEVRQKIMVNLSATRKDRQEELRGGKDTFFQLVSNLQSSETEREKQGRYAKLTELAAKDVKKAFRQPVEFPDGQMRPIILDEFTDFDGDDS
;
A
#
# COMPACT_ATOMS: atom_id res chain seq x y z
N MET A 1 9.12 40.56 -21.90
CA MET A 1 8.03 39.92 -21.11
C MET A 1 8.10 38.44 -21.38
N ALA A 2 8.44 37.61 -20.38
CA ALA A 2 8.54 36.17 -20.56
C ALA A 2 7.14 35.59 -20.83
N LYS A 3 6.99 34.82 -21.91
CA LYS A 3 5.74 34.15 -22.25
C LYS A 3 5.42 33.12 -21.17
N THR A 4 4.31 33.27 -20.46
CA THR A 4 3.80 32.29 -19.49
C THR A 4 3.07 31.17 -20.22
N GLU A 5 3.82 30.30 -20.89
CA GLU A 5 3.26 29.10 -21.49
C GLU A 5 3.11 27.98 -20.44
N SER A 6 1.98 27.27 -20.48
CA SER A 6 1.74 26.13 -19.58
C SER A 6 2.66 24.97 -19.93
N LEU A 7 3.48 24.52 -18.97
CA LEU A 7 4.40 23.38 -19.13
C LEU A 7 3.70 22.12 -19.69
N ALA A 8 2.46 21.87 -19.28
CA ALA A 8 1.68 20.71 -19.72
C ALA A 8 1.27 20.77 -21.20
N LYS A 9 1.26 21.96 -21.81
CA LYS A 9 0.91 22.15 -23.23
C LYS A 9 2.11 21.99 -24.16
N ASN A 10 3.33 21.92 -23.63
CA ASN A 10 4.55 21.76 -24.42
C ASN A 10 5.08 20.31 -24.30
N PRO A 11 4.84 19.44 -25.30
CA PRO A 11 5.21 18.02 -25.23
C PRO A 11 6.74 17.80 -25.18
N LYS A 12 7.52 18.70 -25.81
CA LYS A 12 8.99 18.63 -25.79
C LYS A 12 9.54 18.94 -24.40
N ALA A 13 8.98 19.96 -23.74
CA ALA A 13 9.34 20.30 -22.37
C ALA A 13 8.98 19.18 -21.37
N MET A 14 7.84 18.51 -21.58
CA MET A 14 7.43 17.36 -20.76
C MET A 14 8.36 16.15 -20.96
N ALA A 15 8.79 15.87 -22.20
CA ALA A 15 9.75 14.82 -22.49
C ALA A 15 11.13 15.08 -21.83
N LEU A 16 11.60 16.33 -21.88
CA LEU A 16 12.85 16.72 -21.22
C LEU A 16 12.73 16.63 -19.69
N LEU A 17 11.61 17.09 -19.11
CA LEU A 17 11.32 16.96 -17.68
C LEU A 17 11.36 15.49 -17.24
N LYS A 18 10.78 14.58 -18.01
CA LYS A 18 10.81 13.14 -17.73
C LYS A 18 12.25 12.62 -17.73
N LYS A 19 13.00 12.85 -18.80
CA LYS A 19 14.40 12.42 -18.96
C LYS A 19 15.30 12.92 -17.82
N LEU A 20 15.23 14.21 -17.48
CA LEU A 20 16.05 14.79 -16.42
C LEU A 20 15.61 14.31 -15.03
N SER A 21 14.32 14.03 -14.84
CA SER A 21 13.82 13.46 -13.58
C SER A 21 14.27 12.02 -13.37
N GLU A 22 14.28 11.20 -14.42
CA GLU A 22 14.81 9.83 -14.41
C GLU A 22 16.32 9.80 -14.17
N GLN A 23 17.06 10.82 -14.64
CA GLN A 23 18.47 11.01 -14.33
C GLN A 23 18.75 11.49 -12.89
N GLY A 24 17.71 11.64 -12.06
CA GLY A 24 17.86 12.02 -10.65
C GLY A 24 18.24 13.48 -10.41
N TRP A 25 18.05 14.37 -11.37
CA TRP A 25 18.39 15.79 -11.20
C TRP A 25 17.48 16.46 -10.17
N ARG A 26 17.98 17.40 -9.37
CA ARG A 26 17.13 18.17 -8.43
C ARG A 26 16.14 19.07 -9.19
N ASP A 27 14.95 19.28 -8.63
CA ASP A 27 13.88 20.07 -9.27
C ASP A 27 14.34 21.51 -9.63
N GLN A 28 15.26 22.09 -8.84
CA GLN A 28 15.89 23.39 -9.14
C GLN A 28 16.72 23.34 -10.43
N LYS A 29 17.56 22.30 -10.56
CA LYS A 29 18.44 22.13 -11.72
C LYS A 29 17.65 21.81 -12.99
N ILE A 30 16.54 21.07 -12.84
CA ILE A 30 15.62 20.79 -13.94
C ILE A 30 14.94 22.08 -14.42
N ARG A 31 14.52 22.95 -13.49
CA ARG A 31 13.95 24.26 -13.82
C ARG A 31 14.92 25.08 -14.66
N ASP A 32 16.17 25.17 -14.23
CA ASP A 32 17.17 26.02 -14.88
C ASP A 32 17.51 25.47 -16.29
N ALA A 33 17.61 24.15 -16.45
CA ALA A 33 17.78 23.50 -17.76
C ALA A 33 16.59 23.73 -18.69
N LEU A 34 15.37 23.61 -18.18
CA LEU A 34 14.14 23.87 -18.92
C LEU A 34 14.03 25.35 -19.35
N ALA A 35 14.42 26.29 -18.48
CA ALA A 35 14.44 27.71 -18.79
C ALA A 35 15.48 28.06 -19.87
N GLN A 36 16.65 27.41 -19.83
CA GLN A 36 17.69 27.58 -20.83
C GLN A 36 17.27 27.10 -22.22
N GLU A 37 16.60 25.95 -22.31
CA GLU A 37 16.27 25.32 -23.58
C GLU A 37 15.00 25.90 -24.24
N PHE A 38 13.99 26.28 -23.44
CA PHE A 38 12.70 26.75 -23.95
C PHE A 38 12.46 28.26 -23.76
N GLN A 39 13.41 28.99 -23.19
CA GLN A 39 13.32 30.44 -22.93
C GLN A 39 12.04 30.84 -22.15
N CYS A 40 11.53 29.92 -21.33
CA CYS A 40 10.31 30.07 -20.55
C CYS A 40 10.57 29.72 -19.09
N GLU A 41 10.16 30.58 -18.17
CA GLU A 41 10.33 30.34 -16.74
C GLU A 41 9.10 29.63 -16.17
N TRP A 42 9.31 28.43 -15.63
CA TRP A 42 8.29 27.70 -14.89
C TRP A 42 8.58 27.70 -13.40
N ASN A 43 7.53 27.87 -12.59
CA ASN A 43 7.63 27.73 -11.15
C ASN A 43 8.05 26.28 -10.77
N ILE A 44 8.90 26.15 -9.76
CA ILE A 44 9.31 24.86 -9.17
C ILE A 44 8.07 24.03 -8.76
N GLN A 45 7.01 24.67 -8.27
CA GLN A 45 5.76 23.99 -7.94
C GLN A 45 5.10 23.37 -9.18
N THR A 46 5.16 24.04 -10.33
CA THR A 46 4.66 23.52 -11.61
C THR A 46 5.45 22.31 -12.07
N ILE A 47 6.78 22.34 -11.92
CA ILE A 47 7.66 21.21 -12.22
C ILE A 47 7.35 20.03 -11.29
N ARG A 48 7.25 20.27 -9.97
CA ARG A 48 6.88 19.25 -8.98
C ARG A 48 5.53 18.61 -9.29
N ARG A 49 4.52 19.41 -9.63
CA ARG A 49 3.16 18.92 -9.94
C ARG A 49 3.15 18.05 -11.18
N ASN A 50 3.79 18.49 -12.27
CA ASN A 50 3.82 17.72 -13.52
C ASN A 50 4.72 16.47 -13.40
N ARG A 51 5.82 16.53 -12.64
CA ARG A 51 6.64 15.37 -12.31
C ARG A 51 5.86 14.31 -11.53
N LYS A 52 5.11 14.72 -10.49
CA LYS A 52 4.23 13.81 -9.72
C LYS A 52 3.16 13.17 -10.60
N LYS A 53 2.56 13.93 -11.53
CA LYS A 53 1.59 13.39 -12.51
C LYS A 53 2.18 12.32 -13.42
N MET A 54 3.50 12.37 -13.68
CA MET A 54 4.23 11.35 -14.44
C MET A 54 4.66 10.15 -13.59
N GLY A 55 4.22 10.05 -12.33
CA GLY A 55 4.56 8.94 -11.43
C GLY A 55 5.98 9.04 -10.83
N ILE A 56 6.74 10.09 -11.14
CA ILE A 56 8.11 10.24 -10.66
C ILE A 56 8.09 10.99 -9.33
N ILE A 57 8.22 10.28 -8.21
CA ILE A 57 8.22 10.86 -6.86
C ILE A 57 9.66 10.96 -6.35
N LYS A 58 9.97 12.05 -5.62
CA LYS A 58 11.30 12.32 -5.05
C LYS A 58 11.13 12.57 -3.57
N CYS A 59 12.08 12.10 -2.77
CA CYS A 59 12.14 12.37 -1.33
C CYS A 59 12.42 13.86 -1.06
N GLU A 60 12.32 14.28 0.19
CA GLU A 60 12.65 15.66 0.62
C GLU A 60 14.09 16.08 0.28
N SER A 61 15.00 15.11 0.20
CA SER A 61 16.40 15.29 -0.24
C SER A 61 16.58 15.51 -1.75
N GLY A 62 15.51 15.39 -2.55
CA GLY A 62 15.53 15.59 -4.00
C GLY A 62 16.09 14.43 -4.82
N LYS A 63 16.40 13.28 -4.20
CA LYS A 63 16.70 12.01 -4.88
C LYS A 63 15.40 11.31 -5.29
N LEU A 64 15.45 10.50 -6.35
CA LEU A 64 14.36 9.59 -6.69
C LEU A 64 14.07 8.71 -5.48
N ASP A 65 12.80 8.57 -5.15
CA ASP A 65 12.37 7.69 -4.07
C ASP A 65 12.39 6.25 -4.59
N GLU A 66 13.60 5.70 -4.74
CA GLU A 66 13.84 4.30 -5.13
C GLU A 66 13.33 3.30 -4.07
N ASN A 67 12.92 3.80 -2.90
CA ASN A 67 12.52 2.99 -1.75
C ASN A 67 11.00 2.78 -1.62
N ARG A 68 10.17 3.36 -2.49
CA ARG A 68 8.78 2.96 -2.55
C ARG A 68 8.69 1.58 -3.20
N PRO A 69 8.08 0.57 -2.55
CA PRO A 69 7.73 -0.65 -3.23
C PRO A 69 6.66 -0.27 -4.27
N THR A 70 7.09 -0.02 -5.51
CA THR A 70 6.18 -0.04 -6.64
C THR A 70 5.85 -1.50 -6.89
N LEU A 71 4.94 -2.04 -6.07
CA LEU A 71 4.12 -3.14 -6.52
C LEU A 71 3.34 -2.61 -7.70
N SER A 72 3.91 -2.82 -8.89
CA SER A 72 3.16 -2.68 -10.12
C SER A 72 2.05 -3.74 -10.11
N VAL A 73 0.96 -3.50 -10.83
CA VAL A 73 0.00 -4.57 -11.05
C VAL A 73 0.71 -5.64 -11.89
N PRO A 74 0.62 -6.94 -11.52
CA PRO A 74 1.20 -7.99 -12.34
C PRO A 74 0.68 -7.89 -13.79
N PRO A 75 1.50 -8.19 -14.80
CA PRO A 75 1.07 -8.19 -16.19
C PRO A 75 -0.22 -8.98 -16.40
N PRO A 76 -1.20 -8.45 -17.16
CA PRO A 76 -2.43 -9.17 -17.43
C PRO A 76 -2.15 -10.45 -18.23
N GLY A 77 -2.85 -11.53 -17.92
CA GLY A 77 -2.75 -12.81 -18.64
C GLY A 77 -1.73 -13.81 -18.07
N LEU A 78 -1.05 -13.50 -16.97
CA LEU A 78 -0.21 -14.46 -16.24
C LEU A 78 -1.06 -15.53 -15.55
N GLU A 79 -0.58 -16.77 -15.53
CA GLU A 79 -1.13 -17.81 -14.66
C GLU A 79 -0.75 -17.53 -13.19
N ASP A 80 -1.50 -18.11 -12.24
CA ASP A 80 -1.30 -17.82 -10.82
C ASP A 80 0.11 -18.21 -10.32
N HIS A 81 0.70 -19.26 -10.88
CA HIS A 81 2.08 -19.65 -10.55
C HIS A 81 3.11 -18.62 -11.04
N GLU A 82 2.89 -18.03 -12.21
CA GLU A 82 3.75 -16.98 -12.77
C GLU A 82 3.57 -15.67 -12.03
N LYS A 83 2.33 -15.33 -11.63
CA LYS A 83 2.04 -14.19 -10.76
C LYS A 83 2.76 -14.32 -9.43
N ALA A 84 2.74 -15.51 -8.80
CA ALA A 84 3.43 -15.74 -7.54
C ALA A 84 4.94 -15.53 -7.69
N SER A 85 5.54 -16.05 -8.77
CA SER A 85 6.96 -15.81 -9.08
C SER A 85 7.24 -14.32 -9.30
N TRP A 86 6.38 -13.63 -10.03
CA TRP A 86 6.50 -12.19 -10.29
C TRP A 86 6.47 -11.37 -9.00
N PHE A 87 5.54 -11.67 -8.08
CA PHE A 87 5.48 -11.00 -6.77
C PHE A 87 6.73 -11.25 -5.94
N ARG A 88 7.26 -12.48 -5.95
CA ARG A 88 8.54 -12.81 -5.29
C ARG A 88 9.67 -11.96 -5.85
N GLU A 89 9.79 -11.85 -7.18
CA GLU A 89 10.81 -11.01 -7.82
C GLU A 89 10.69 -9.52 -7.48
N GLN A 90 9.46 -8.99 -7.36
CA GLN A 90 9.26 -7.61 -6.91
C GLN A 90 9.65 -7.43 -5.45
N PHE A 91 9.31 -8.39 -4.59
CA PHE A 91 9.69 -8.34 -3.18
C PHE A 91 11.20 -8.33 -2.99
N LEU A 92 11.95 -9.12 -3.78
CA LEU A 92 13.42 -9.14 -3.76
C LEU A 92 14.05 -7.76 -4.02
N LYS A 93 13.37 -6.90 -4.78
CA LYS A 93 13.82 -5.54 -5.09
C LYS A 93 13.45 -4.51 -4.00
N SER A 94 12.59 -4.90 -3.05
CA SER A 94 12.11 -4.02 -1.99
C SER A 94 13.13 -3.87 -0.84
N HIS A 95 13.08 -2.74 -0.13
CA HIS A 95 13.89 -2.53 1.08
C HIS A 95 13.53 -3.54 2.19
N LEU A 96 12.26 -3.97 2.25
CA LEU A 96 11.79 -4.97 3.22
C LEU A 96 12.53 -6.29 3.11
N PHE A 97 12.96 -6.69 1.91
CA PHE A 97 13.76 -7.90 1.74
C PHE A 97 15.16 -7.78 2.35
N GLY A 98 15.76 -6.58 2.29
CA GLY A 98 17.02 -6.29 2.97
C GLY A 98 16.88 -6.42 4.49
N GLU A 99 15.79 -5.90 5.06
CA GLU A 99 15.46 -6.04 6.48
C GLU A 99 15.19 -7.52 6.85
N LEU A 100 14.42 -8.23 6.02
CA LEU A 100 14.09 -9.64 6.24
C LEU A 100 15.37 -10.51 6.31
N LYS A 101 16.33 -10.27 5.41
CA LYS A 101 17.65 -10.92 5.41
C LYS A 101 18.46 -10.66 6.70
N SER A 102 18.30 -9.49 7.30
CA SER A 102 18.99 -9.15 8.55
C SER A 102 18.35 -9.79 9.79
N GLN A 103 17.06 -10.14 9.73
CA GLN A 103 16.26 -10.60 10.86
C GLN A 103 16.09 -12.14 10.92
N PHE A 104 16.12 -12.82 9.76
CA PHE A 104 15.75 -14.23 9.64
C PHE A 104 16.79 -15.08 8.93
N HIS A 105 16.77 -16.38 9.19
CA HIS A 105 17.67 -17.34 8.54
C HIS A 105 17.20 -17.66 7.12
N ALA A 106 18.12 -18.10 6.26
CA ALA A 106 17.83 -18.41 4.86
C ALA A 106 16.66 -19.41 4.67
N SER A 107 16.57 -20.44 5.51
CA SER A 107 15.47 -21.41 5.45
C SER A 107 14.11 -20.81 5.80
N GLU A 108 14.08 -19.84 6.71
CA GLU A 108 12.84 -19.15 7.12
C GLU A 108 12.40 -18.16 6.04
N ILE A 109 13.37 -17.49 5.42
CA ILE A 109 13.15 -16.60 4.29
C ILE A 109 12.61 -17.36 3.09
N GLN A 110 13.11 -18.57 2.81
CA GLN A 110 12.57 -19.37 1.72
C GLN A 110 11.07 -19.66 1.91
N GLY A 111 10.68 -20.14 3.09
CA GLY A 111 9.26 -20.40 3.41
C GLY A 111 8.41 -19.11 3.36
N TYR A 112 8.98 -17.98 3.80
CA TYR A 112 8.35 -16.67 3.66
C TYR A 112 8.10 -16.31 2.19
N MET A 113 9.11 -16.48 1.32
CA MET A 113 9.01 -16.10 -0.10
C MET A 113 8.00 -16.96 -0.86
N GLU A 114 7.96 -18.25 -0.56
CA GLU A 114 6.98 -19.17 -1.13
C GLU A 114 5.56 -18.69 -0.82
N GLU A 115 5.27 -18.49 0.47
CA GLU A 115 3.94 -18.05 0.94
C GLU A 115 3.60 -16.60 0.53
N TYR A 116 4.58 -15.71 0.47
CA TYR A 116 4.39 -14.33 0.03
C TYR A 116 3.78 -14.27 -1.37
N GLY A 117 4.33 -15.05 -2.30
CA GLY A 117 3.80 -15.14 -3.66
C GLY A 117 2.34 -15.62 -3.67
N ASP A 118 2.03 -16.65 -2.89
CA ASP A 118 0.70 -17.27 -2.85
C ASP A 118 -0.34 -16.35 -2.20
N VAL A 119 0.03 -15.67 -1.11
CA VAL A 119 -0.84 -14.69 -0.44
C VAL A 119 -1.11 -13.54 -1.40
N CYS A 120 -0.09 -12.97 -2.04
CA CYS A 120 -0.26 -11.86 -2.97
C CYS A 120 -1.14 -12.21 -4.19
N CYS A 121 -1.12 -13.45 -4.67
CA CYS A 121 -1.98 -13.88 -5.77
C CYS A 121 -3.49 -13.83 -5.46
N GLN A 122 -3.88 -13.83 -4.18
CA GLN A 122 -5.27 -13.67 -3.75
C GLN A 122 -5.78 -12.23 -3.88
N PHE A 123 -4.88 -11.29 -4.22
CA PHE A 123 -5.18 -9.87 -4.37
C PHE A 123 -5.13 -9.50 -5.86
N GLU A 124 -6.22 -8.93 -6.37
CA GLU A 124 -6.27 -8.38 -7.74
C GLU A 124 -5.37 -7.15 -7.85
N ASP A 125 -5.37 -6.33 -6.80
CA ASP A 125 -4.50 -5.18 -6.60
C ASP A 125 -4.05 -5.13 -5.12
N ILE A 126 -2.80 -4.73 -4.90
CA ILE A 126 -2.22 -4.60 -3.56
C ILE A 126 -1.80 -3.15 -3.37
N VAL A 127 -2.45 -2.46 -2.44
CA VAL A 127 -2.02 -1.11 -2.05
C VAL A 127 -0.87 -1.15 -1.04
N THR A 128 -0.16 -0.04 -0.89
CA THR A 128 1.01 0.03 0.00
C THR A 128 0.72 -0.38 1.44
N SER A 129 -0.46 -0.05 1.98
CA SER A 129 -0.86 -0.47 3.34
C SER A 129 -1.07 -1.98 3.44
N GLU A 130 -1.73 -2.59 2.47
CA GLU A 130 -1.94 -4.04 2.39
C GLU A 130 -0.60 -4.77 2.25
N PHE A 131 0.35 -4.21 1.48
CA PHE A 131 1.70 -4.76 1.35
C PHE A 131 2.44 -4.87 2.68
N PHE A 132 2.44 -3.79 3.49
CA PHE A 132 3.07 -3.83 4.82
C PHE A 132 2.33 -4.78 5.76
N GLN A 133 1.00 -4.84 5.70
CA GLN A 133 0.22 -5.78 6.51
C GLN A 133 0.50 -7.26 6.14
N ILE A 134 0.69 -7.57 4.85
CA ILE A 134 1.09 -8.90 4.38
C ILE A 134 2.49 -9.26 4.92
N ASP A 135 3.46 -8.33 4.84
CA ASP A 135 4.79 -8.53 5.40
C ASP A 135 4.76 -8.81 6.91
N ASP A 136 4.03 -7.99 7.68
CA ASP A 136 3.84 -8.19 9.11
C ASP A 136 3.17 -9.54 9.42
N TYR A 137 2.14 -9.91 8.66
CA TYR A 137 1.43 -11.19 8.82
C TYR A 137 2.37 -12.39 8.65
N LEU A 138 3.22 -12.37 7.63
CA LEU A 138 4.15 -13.46 7.33
C LEU A 138 5.32 -13.50 8.32
N LYS A 139 5.85 -12.34 8.74
CA LYS A 139 6.86 -12.28 9.82
C LYS A 139 6.35 -12.92 11.10
N HIS A 140 5.09 -12.66 11.48
CA HIS A 140 4.48 -13.31 12.65
C HIS A 140 4.39 -14.83 12.49
N ARG A 141 4.14 -15.35 11.29
CA ARG A 141 4.16 -16.81 11.06
C ARG A 141 5.54 -17.42 11.31
N ILE A 142 6.63 -16.74 10.92
CA ILE A 142 7.99 -17.20 11.25
C ILE A 142 8.20 -17.23 12.77
N LEU A 143 7.79 -16.17 13.47
CA LEU A 143 7.93 -16.08 14.93
C LEU A 143 7.14 -17.19 15.66
N ILE A 144 5.91 -17.48 15.20
CA ILE A 144 5.11 -18.59 15.71
C ILE A 144 5.84 -19.92 15.52
N ASN A 145 6.41 -20.17 14.33
CA ASN A 145 7.16 -21.40 14.07
C ASN A 145 8.41 -21.53 14.97
N ARG A 146 9.13 -20.43 15.23
CA ARG A 146 10.25 -20.44 16.19
C ARG A 146 9.77 -20.79 17.60
N GLN A 147 8.63 -20.24 18.00
CA GLN A 147 8.04 -20.50 19.31
C GLN A 147 7.62 -21.97 19.47
N LEU A 148 7.03 -22.56 18.43
CA LEU A 148 6.67 -23.99 18.41
C LEU A 148 7.89 -24.90 18.50
N LYS A 149 9.00 -24.55 17.83
CA LYS A 149 10.27 -25.30 17.95
C LYS A 149 10.80 -25.24 19.39
N LEU A 150 10.86 -24.05 19.98
CA LEU A 150 11.28 -23.88 21.37
C LEU A 150 10.42 -24.70 22.34
N MET A 151 9.09 -24.69 22.16
CA MET A 151 8.18 -25.48 22.99
C MET A 151 8.44 -26.98 22.87
N LYS A 152 8.71 -27.47 21.65
CA LYS A 152 9.07 -28.87 21.41
C LYS A 152 10.38 -29.24 22.13
N ASP A 153 11.39 -28.38 22.05
CA ASP A 153 12.69 -28.60 22.68
C ASP A 153 12.56 -28.61 24.21
N LEU A 154 11.82 -27.65 24.78
CA LEU A 154 11.50 -27.61 26.21
C LEU A 154 10.73 -28.86 26.67
N GLN A 155 9.76 -29.33 25.88
CA GLN A 155 9.01 -30.53 26.19
C GLN A 155 9.91 -31.78 26.21
N PHE A 156 10.87 -31.86 25.28
CA PHE A 156 11.86 -32.92 25.26
C PHE A 156 12.74 -32.89 26.52
N GLU A 157 13.31 -31.73 26.86
CA GLU A 157 14.13 -31.57 28.08
C GLU A 157 13.36 -31.90 29.36
N ILE A 158 12.10 -31.45 29.48
CA ILE A 158 11.22 -31.78 30.60
C ILE A 158 11.05 -33.30 30.71
N SER A 159 10.87 -33.99 29.59
CA SER A 159 10.68 -35.44 29.56
C SER A 159 11.94 -36.18 30.02
N GLU A 160 13.13 -35.73 29.59
CA GLU A 160 14.42 -36.28 30.03
C GLU A 160 14.63 -36.12 31.54
N VAL A 161 14.34 -34.93 32.09
CA VAL A 161 14.47 -34.67 33.52
C VAL A 161 13.49 -35.52 34.33
N ILE A 162 12.24 -35.67 33.87
CA ILE A 162 11.24 -36.54 34.52
C ILE A 162 11.71 -38.00 34.49
N GLN A 163 12.23 -38.49 33.37
CA GLN A 163 12.77 -39.84 33.25
C GLN A 163 13.96 -40.06 34.20
N TRP A 164 14.85 -39.08 34.32
CA TRP A 164 15.95 -39.12 35.26
C TRP A 164 15.47 -39.19 36.71
N ILE A 165 14.49 -38.36 37.11
CA ILE A 165 13.93 -38.37 38.48
C ILE A 165 13.25 -39.72 38.76
N SER A 166 12.54 -40.26 37.77
CA SER A 166 11.79 -41.52 37.89
C SER A 166 12.71 -42.74 38.01
N SER A 167 13.90 -42.69 37.39
CA SER A 167 14.93 -43.73 37.51
C SER A 167 15.74 -43.63 38.80
N HIS A 168 15.66 -42.51 39.53
CA HIS A 168 16.36 -42.28 40.81
C HIS A 168 15.39 -41.92 41.95
N PRO A 169 14.36 -42.75 42.24
CA PRO A 169 13.33 -42.42 43.23
C PRO A 169 13.89 -42.38 44.65
N PHE A 170 13.33 -41.52 45.49
CA PHE A 170 13.74 -41.33 46.90
C PHE A 170 13.65 -42.61 47.74
N ASP A 171 12.78 -43.57 47.38
CA ASP A 171 12.55 -44.81 48.13
C ASP A 171 13.40 -46.01 47.67
N SER A 172 14.34 -45.81 46.71
CA SER A 172 15.20 -46.89 46.22
C SER A 172 16.17 -47.35 47.31
N LYS A 173 15.82 -48.45 48.02
CA LYS A 173 16.60 -49.18 49.04
C LYS A 173 18.01 -48.60 49.28
N GLU A 174 18.07 -47.49 50.01
CA GLU A 174 19.30 -46.75 50.33
C GLU A 174 20.13 -47.45 51.43
N LEU A 175 19.75 -48.70 51.78
CA LEU A 175 20.26 -49.43 52.93
C LEU A 175 21.72 -49.91 52.77
N ASP A 176 22.24 -49.93 51.55
CA ASP A 176 23.60 -50.42 51.25
C ASP A 176 24.52 -49.34 50.60
N MET A 177 24.07 -48.08 50.50
CA MET A 177 24.88 -47.00 49.90
C MET A 177 25.75 -46.29 50.93
N ASP A 178 26.93 -45.87 50.49
CA ASP A 178 27.81 -45.02 51.30
C ASP A 178 27.15 -43.65 51.57
N PRO A 179 27.22 -43.09 52.80
CA PRO A 179 26.57 -41.84 53.16
C PRO A 179 26.96 -40.63 52.29
N GLU A 180 28.20 -40.60 51.77
CA GLU A 180 28.66 -39.52 50.89
C GLU A 180 28.03 -39.61 49.50
N GLN A 181 27.86 -40.83 49.00
CA GLN A 181 27.15 -41.10 47.74
C GLN A 181 25.66 -40.75 47.86
N GLN A 182 25.03 -41.10 48.98
CA GLN A 182 23.63 -40.77 49.26
C GLN A 182 23.41 -39.25 49.32
N LYS A 183 24.31 -38.51 49.97
CA LYS A 183 24.26 -37.04 50.02
C LYS A 183 24.43 -36.41 48.64
N THR A 184 25.31 -36.96 47.82
CA THR A 184 25.55 -36.50 46.44
C THR A 184 24.34 -36.74 45.55
N LEU A 185 23.74 -37.92 45.63
CA LEU A 185 22.52 -38.26 44.90
C LEU A 185 21.34 -37.37 45.32
N ASN A 186 21.17 -37.13 46.62
CA ASN A 186 20.14 -36.23 47.13
C ASN A 186 20.32 -34.78 46.66
N ARG A 187 21.56 -34.29 46.56
CA ARG A 187 21.84 -32.98 45.94
C ARG A 187 21.44 -32.95 44.47
N ALA A 188 21.85 -33.96 43.70
CA ALA A 188 21.47 -34.07 42.30
C ALA A 188 19.95 -34.12 42.11
N ARG A 189 19.22 -34.84 42.97
CA ARG A 189 17.74 -34.86 42.97
C ARG A 189 17.13 -33.47 43.17
N VAL A 190 17.61 -32.73 44.16
CA VAL A 190 17.14 -31.34 44.43
C VAL A 190 17.44 -30.42 43.24
N GLU A 191 18.63 -30.54 42.65
CA GLU A 191 19.01 -29.77 41.46
C GLU A 191 18.12 -30.09 40.25
N GLN A 192 17.82 -31.37 40.02
CA GLN A 192 16.94 -31.80 38.92
C GLN A 192 15.49 -31.39 39.14
N ALA A 193 15.00 -31.44 40.38
CA ALA A 193 13.67 -30.93 40.72
C ALA A 193 13.57 -29.41 40.44
N ARG A 194 14.59 -28.64 40.83
CA ARG A 194 14.65 -27.20 40.53
C ARG A 194 14.71 -26.94 39.03
N ARG A 195 15.54 -27.68 38.30
CA ARG A 195 15.62 -27.59 36.83
C ARG A 195 14.26 -27.87 36.18
N LEU A 196 13.53 -28.87 36.67
CA LEU A 196 12.20 -29.20 36.18
C LEU A 196 11.22 -28.02 36.36
N ASP A 197 11.24 -27.37 37.52
CA ASP A 197 10.39 -26.21 37.79
C ASP A 197 10.75 -25.01 36.90
N ASP A 198 12.05 -24.75 36.70
CA ASP A 198 12.53 -23.70 35.79
C ASP A 198 12.08 -23.98 34.34
N LEU A 199 12.23 -25.22 33.86
CA LEU A 199 11.79 -25.64 32.54
C LEU A 199 10.27 -25.53 32.36
N ARG A 200 9.47 -25.90 33.39
CA ARG A 200 8.01 -25.74 33.37
C ARG A 200 7.61 -24.27 33.32
N SER A 201 8.30 -23.41 34.06
CA SER A 201 8.10 -21.96 34.01
C SER A 201 8.41 -21.39 32.63
N ALA A 202 9.54 -21.81 32.04
CA ALA A 202 9.91 -21.43 30.67
C ALA A 202 8.87 -21.91 29.64
N MET A 203 8.37 -23.15 29.78
CA MET A 203 7.32 -23.70 28.92
C MET A 203 6.00 -22.92 29.04
N LYS A 204 5.62 -22.50 30.25
CA LYS A 204 4.44 -21.64 30.44
C LYS A 204 4.64 -20.29 29.75
N SER A 205 5.78 -19.63 29.95
CA SER A 205 6.09 -18.35 29.30
C SER A 205 6.11 -18.49 27.77
N ALA A 206 6.60 -19.62 27.27
CA ALA A 206 6.60 -19.96 25.85
C ALA A 206 5.18 -20.09 25.28
N ASN A 207 4.27 -20.75 26.00
CA ASN A 207 2.85 -20.82 25.62
C ASN A 207 2.19 -19.44 25.61
N ASP A 208 2.38 -18.64 26.67
CA ASP A 208 1.79 -17.29 26.75
C ASP A 208 2.24 -16.39 25.59
N ARG A 209 3.51 -16.53 25.16
CA ARG A 209 4.04 -15.82 23.98
C ARG A 209 3.45 -16.35 22.67
N TYR A 210 3.29 -17.66 22.55
CA TYR A 210 2.67 -18.30 21.39
C TYR A 210 1.24 -17.80 21.19
N ASP A 211 0.42 -17.81 22.24
CA ASP A 211 -0.98 -17.37 22.18
C ASP A 211 -1.06 -15.90 21.75
N LYS A 212 -0.23 -15.03 22.32
CA LYS A 212 -0.15 -13.61 21.93
C LYS A 212 0.25 -13.43 20.46
N LEU A 213 1.23 -14.18 19.96
CA LEU A 213 1.63 -14.12 18.56
C LEU A 213 0.50 -14.56 17.62
N CYS A 214 -0.24 -15.61 18.00
CA CYS A 214 -1.42 -16.08 17.27
C CYS A 214 -2.54 -15.02 17.25
N GLU A 215 -2.84 -14.40 18.39
CA GLU A 215 -3.83 -13.31 18.49
C GLU A 215 -3.46 -12.12 17.62
N VAL A 216 -2.21 -11.67 17.66
CA VAL A 216 -1.74 -10.55 16.83
C VAL A 216 -1.81 -10.90 15.34
N ARG A 217 -1.37 -12.10 14.95
CA ARG A 217 -1.48 -12.55 13.55
C ARG A 217 -2.92 -12.59 13.07
N GLN A 218 -3.85 -13.10 13.89
CA GLN A 218 -5.28 -13.14 13.57
C GLN A 218 -5.84 -11.72 13.43
N LYS A 219 -5.45 -10.80 14.31
CA LYS A 219 -5.86 -9.39 14.25
C LYS A 219 -5.36 -8.71 12.97
N ILE A 220 -4.11 -8.95 12.55
CA ILE A 220 -3.58 -8.43 11.29
C ILE A 220 -4.42 -8.95 10.11
N MET A 221 -4.76 -10.24 10.09
CA MET A 221 -5.56 -10.85 9.03
C MET A 221 -6.98 -10.27 8.93
N VAL A 222 -7.63 -10.07 10.09
CA VAL A 222 -8.96 -9.43 10.15
C VAL A 222 -8.87 -7.98 9.67
N ASN A 223 -7.86 -7.23 10.13
CA ASN A 223 -7.67 -5.84 9.71
C ASN A 223 -7.36 -5.70 8.22
N LEU A 224 -6.55 -6.61 7.65
CA LEU A 224 -6.26 -6.65 6.21
C LEU A 224 -7.54 -6.90 5.41
N SER A 225 -8.37 -7.85 5.86
CA SER A 225 -9.65 -8.16 5.22
C SER A 225 -10.66 -7.01 5.32
N ALA A 226 -10.73 -6.36 6.48
CA ALA A 226 -11.60 -5.20 6.71
C ALA A 226 -11.17 -3.99 5.85
N THR A 227 -9.87 -3.65 5.87
CA THR A 227 -9.31 -2.55 5.06
C THR A 227 -9.61 -2.77 3.57
N ARG A 228 -9.47 -4.01 3.10
CA ARG A 228 -9.78 -4.37 1.71
C ARG A 228 -11.28 -4.25 1.41
N LYS A 229 -12.14 -4.71 2.32
CA LYS A 229 -13.59 -4.59 2.17
C LYS A 229 -14.02 -3.12 2.11
N ASP A 230 -13.54 -2.28 3.03
CA ASP A 230 -13.85 -0.85 3.06
C ASP A 230 -13.40 -0.18 1.76
N ARG A 231 -12.21 -0.50 1.26
CA ARG A 231 -11.70 0.00 -0.02
C ARG A 231 -12.56 -0.45 -1.21
N GLN A 232 -12.96 -1.72 -1.24
CA GLN A 232 -13.85 -2.22 -2.29
C GLN A 232 -15.24 -1.58 -2.22
N GLU A 233 -15.74 -1.30 -1.02
CA GLU A 233 -16.99 -0.59 -0.81
C GLU A 233 -16.89 0.89 -1.24
N GLU A 234 -15.80 1.58 -0.94
CA GLU A 234 -15.54 2.93 -1.46
C GLU A 234 -15.49 2.97 -2.99
N LEU A 235 -14.81 2.00 -3.61
CA LEU A 235 -14.76 1.86 -5.07
C LEU A 235 -16.13 1.53 -5.67
N ARG A 236 -16.98 0.80 -4.94
CA ARG A 236 -18.37 0.51 -5.34
C ARG A 236 -19.32 1.69 -5.10
N GLY A 237 -19.12 2.47 -4.05
CA GLY A 237 -19.99 3.58 -3.61
C GLY A 237 -20.10 4.73 -4.61
N GLY A 238 -19.23 4.79 -5.62
CA GLY A 238 -19.36 5.70 -6.76
C GLY A 238 -20.35 5.24 -7.85
N LYS A 239 -20.74 3.96 -7.88
CA LYS A 239 -21.69 3.41 -8.87
C LYS A 239 -23.14 3.51 -8.41
N ASP A 240 -23.38 3.38 -7.11
CA ASP A 240 -24.72 3.54 -6.53
C ASP A 240 -25.18 4.99 -6.59
N THR A 241 -24.28 5.97 -6.68
CA THR A 241 -24.64 7.39 -6.69
C THR A 241 -25.46 7.78 -7.92
N PHE A 242 -25.18 7.22 -9.11
CA PHE A 242 -25.98 7.51 -10.31
C PHE A 242 -27.36 6.85 -10.24
N PHE A 243 -27.43 5.57 -9.88
CA PHE A 243 -28.71 4.86 -9.75
C PHE A 243 -29.56 5.39 -8.60
N GLN A 244 -28.95 5.79 -7.48
CA GLN A 244 -29.64 6.49 -6.40
C GLN A 244 -30.03 7.90 -6.81
N LEU A 245 -29.25 8.64 -7.60
CA LEU A 245 -29.68 9.93 -8.14
C LEU A 245 -30.93 9.78 -9.01
N VAL A 246 -30.90 8.79 -9.92
CA VAL A 246 -32.02 8.49 -10.82
C VAL A 246 -33.23 8.00 -10.04
N SER A 247 -33.03 7.13 -9.04
CA SER A 247 -34.09 6.66 -8.15
C SER A 247 -34.68 7.79 -7.31
N ASN A 248 -33.85 8.69 -6.77
CA ASN A 248 -34.29 9.87 -6.02
C ASN A 248 -35.05 10.84 -6.93
N LEU A 249 -34.62 11.04 -8.18
CA LEU A 249 -35.34 11.84 -9.17
C LEU A 249 -36.69 11.23 -9.57
N GLN A 250 -36.79 9.90 -9.58
CA GLN A 250 -38.02 9.18 -9.92
C GLN A 250 -39.00 9.10 -8.75
N SER A 251 -38.51 8.97 -7.51
CA SER A 251 -39.31 8.76 -6.30
C SER A 251 -39.69 10.04 -5.58
N SER A 252 -38.91 11.11 -5.72
CA SER A 252 -39.17 12.40 -5.07
C SER A 252 -39.65 13.45 -6.07
N GLU A 253 -40.95 13.75 -6.02
CA GLU A 253 -41.57 14.79 -6.84
C GLU A 253 -40.97 16.18 -6.57
N THR A 254 -40.60 16.46 -5.31
CA THR A 254 -39.98 17.73 -4.89
C THR A 254 -38.57 17.92 -5.47
N GLU A 255 -37.76 16.87 -5.53
CA GLU A 255 -36.44 16.94 -6.16
C GLU A 255 -36.55 17.04 -7.70
N ARG A 256 -37.56 16.38 -8.30
CA ARG A 256 -37.84 16.51 -9.74
C ARG A 256 -38.22 17.94 -10.12
N GLU A 257 -39.07 18.60 -9.33
CA GLU A 257 -39.44 20.00 -9.57
C GLU A 257 -38.26 20.95 -9.40
N LYS A 258 -37.44 20.77 -8.36
CA LYS A 258 -36.23 21.59 -8.18
C LYS A 258 -35.27 21.45 -9.35
N GLN A 259 -34.95 20.22 -9.75
CA GLN A 259 -34.07 19.96 -10.89
C GLN A 259 -34.67 20.46 -12.20
N GLY A 260 -35.99 20.35 -12.38
CA GLY A 260 -36.70 20.93 -13.53
C GLY A 260 -36.62 22.46 -13.58
N ARG A 261 -36.72 23.14 -12.43
CA ARG A 261 -36.50 24.60 -12.34
C ARG A 261 -35.06 24.96 -12.68
N TYR A 262 -34.07 24.23 -12.15
CA TYR A 262 -32.67 24.46 -12.49
C TYR A 262 -32.41 24.24 -13.98
N ALA A 263 -32.92 23.16 -14.58
CA ALA A 263 -32.79 22.90 -16.00
C ALA A 263 -33.37 24.05 -16.85
N LYS A 264 -34.55 24.56 -16.48
CA LYS A 264 -35.20 25.68 -17.17
C LYS A 264 -34.46 27.00 -17.01
N LEU A 265 -33.93 27.28 -15.81
CA LEU A 265 -33.05 28.42 -15.56
C LEU A 265 -31.77 28.35 -16.38
N THR A 266 -31.18 27.15 -16.49
CA THR A 266 -29.96 26.92 -17.27
C THR A 266 -30.25 27.08 -18.77
N GLU A 267 -31.40 26.62 -19.24
CA GLU A 267 -31.87 26.82 -20.61
C GLU A 267 -32.08 28.30 -20.93
N LEU A 268 -32.71 29.06 -20.03
CA LEU A 268 -32.89 30.51 -20.17
C LEU A 268 -31.54 31.24 -20.19
N ALA A 269 -30.65 30.94 -19.24
CA ALA A 269 -29.31 31.51 -19.21
C ALA A 269 -28.51 31.16 -20.48
N ALA A 270 -28.63 29.93 -20.97
CA ALA A 270 -28.00 29.51 -22.22
C ALA A 270 -28.57 30.27 -23.43
N LYS A 271 -29.88 30.54 -23.47
CA LYS A 271 -30.51 31.36 -24.53
C LYS A 271 -30.05 32.81 -24.47
N ASP A 272 -29.94 33.39 -23.27
CA ASP A 272 -29.47 34.77 -23.09
C ASP A 272 -28.01 34.92 -23.50
N VAL A 273 -27.16 33.99 -23.07
CA VAL A 273 -25.74 33.93 -23.47
C VAL A 273 -25.62 33.70 -24.98
N LYS A 274 -26.42 32.80 -25.56
CA LYS A 274 -26.46 32.58 -27.01
C LYS A 274 -26.89 33.84 -27.76
N LYS A 275 -27.88 34.58 -27.25
CA LYS A 275 -28.32 35.86 -27.82
C LYS A 275 -27.23 36.93 -27.74
N ALA A 276 -26.53 37.02 -26.60
CA ALA A 276 -25.40 37.93 -26.43
C ALA A 276 -24.26 37.60 -27.41
N PHE A 277 -23.95 36.32 -27.60
CA PHE A 277 -22.93 35.89 -28.57
C PHE A 277 -23.35 35.99 -30.04
N ARG A 278 -24.64 36.20 -30.33
CA ARG A 278 -25.17 36.51 -31.66
C ARG A 278 -25.14 38.02 -31.97
N GLN A 279 -24.89 38.88 -30.99
CA GLN A 279 -24.74 40.32 -31.26
C GLN A 279 -23.37 40.60 -31.92
N PRO A 280 -23.30 41.58 -32.82
CA PRO A 280 -22.03 41.98 -33.42
C PRO A 280 -21.11 42.59 -32.35
N VAL A 281 -19.90 42.04 -32.24
CA VAL A 281 -18.86 42.54 -31.33
C VAL A 281 -17.68 42.99 -32.18
N GLU A 282 -17.05 44.11 -31.78
CA GLU A 282 -15.82 44.59 -32.43
C GLU A 282 -14.67 43.66 -32.09
N PHE A 283 -14.11 43.01 -33.10
CA PHE A 283 -12.89 42.23 -32.95
C PHE A 283 -11.65 43.14 -33.05
N PRO A 284 -10.48 42.72 -32.52
CA PRO A 284 -9.26 43.54 -32.48
C PRO A 284 -8.71 43.98 -33.85
N ASP A 285 -9.20 43.37 -34.93
CA ASP A 285 -8.92 43.68 -36.33
C ASP A 285 -9.87 44.74 -36.92
N GLY A 286 -10.80 45.28 -36.11
CA GLY A 286 -11.79 46.29 -36.51
C GLY A 286 -13.00 45.71 -37.25
N GLN A 287 -13.12 44.38 -37.36
CA GLN A 287 -14.27 43.75 -38.01
C GLN A 287 -15.43 43.55 -37.02
N MET A 288 -16.63 43.97 -37.42
CA MET A 288 -17.86 43.74 -36.65
C MET A 288 -18.49 42.42 -37.07
N ARG A 289 -18.39 41.41 -36.22
CA ARG A 289 -18.97 40.09 -36.46
C ARG A 289 -19.56 39.49 -35.19
N PRO A 290 -20.58 38.63 -35.28
CA PRO A 290 -21.05 37.85 -34.14
C PRO A 290 -20.03 36.76 -33.78
N ILE A 291 -20.00 36.36 -32.50
CA ILE A 291 -19.06 35.37 -31.96
C ILE A 291 -19.50 33.94 -32.33
N ILE A 292 -20.81 33.69 -32.43
CA ILE A 292 -21.37 32.41 -32.87
C ILE A 292 -22.03 32.60 -34.24
N LEU A 293 -21.63 31.77 -35.21
CA LEU A 293 -22.21 31.67 -36.54
C LEU A 293 -23.11 30.42 -36.59
N ASP A 294 -24.43 30.61 -36.63
CA ASP A 294 -25.44 29.58 -36.92
C ASP A 294 -26.45 30.03 -37.99
N GLU A 295 -27.35 29.14 -38.42
CA GLU A 295 -28.35 29.39 -39.49
C GLU A 295 -29.33 30.55 -39.19
N PHE A 296 -29.36 31.07 -37.95
CA PHE A 296 -30.24 32.16 -37.52
C PHE A 296 -29.45 33.43 -37.15
N THR A 297 -28.23 33.57 -37.66
CA THR A 297 -27.42 34.76 -37.44
C THR A 297 -27.78 35.76 -38.53
N ASP A 298 -28.62 36.75 -38.21
CA ASP A 298 -29.03 37.79 -39.15
C ASP A 298 -27.82 38.67 -39.49
N PHE A 299 -27.39 38.60 -40.75
CA PHE A 299 -26.50 39.57 -41.35
C PHE A 299 -27.33 40.74 -41.87
N ASP A 300 -27.96 41.50 -40.97
CA ASP A 300 -28.58 42.77 -41.35
C ASP A 300 -27.47 43.80 -41.57
N GLY A 301 -26.89 43.75 -42.76
CA GLY A 301 -25.80 44.61 -43.22
C GLY A 301 -25.54 44.54 -44.72
N ASP A 302 -26.50 44.06 -45.52
CA ASP A 302 -26.54 44.33 -46.97
C ASP A 302 -27.36 45.62 -47.18
N ASP A 303 -26.72 46.74 -46.90
CA ASP A 303 -27.08 48.05 -47.46
C ASP A 303 -25.77 48.82 -47.69
N SER A 304 -25.11 48.53 -48.82
CA SER A 304 -24.29 49.41 -49.70
C SER A 304 -23.28 48.61 -50.51
#